data_AF-A0A9Q3GGR0-F1
#
_entry.id   AF-A0A9Q3GGR0-F1
#
_cell.length_a   1.000
_cell.length_b   1.000
_cell.length_c   1.000
_cell.angle_alpha   90.00
_cell.angle_beta   90.00
_cell.angle_gamma   90.00
#
_symmetry.space_group_name_H-M   'P 1'
#
loop_
_entity.id
_entity.type
_entity.pdbx_description
1 polymer ?
#
loop_
_entity_poly.entity_id
_entity_poly.type
_entity_poly.pdbx_seq_one_letter_code
_entity_poly.pdbx_strand_id
1 'polypeptide(L)'
;MWKKACDTSARCIAEAKEYNKQRWDKTQMEPDFKEGDQVLVSKLNFNNIKGPKKMRDSFLGPFTIIKLIGRNAGEVKLTDVFSRKPPVFPVSLIKPYFQTD
;
A
#
# COMPACT_ATOMS: atom_id res chain seq x y z
N MET A 1 -8.30 6.75 48.64
CA MET A 1 -7.58 5.63 47.98
C MET A 1 -8.15 5.35 46.59
N TRP A 2 -9.47 5.18 46.44
CA TRP A 2 -10.14 4.84 45.16
C TRP A 2 -10.04 5.86 44.02
N LYS A 3 -10.15 7.17 44.30
CA LYS A 3 -10.03 8.22 43.26
C LYS A 3 -8.69 8.15 42.51
N LYS A 4 -7.57 8.06 43.25
CA LYS A 4 -6.22 7.96 42.66
C LYS A 4 -6.08 6.75 41.74
N ALA A 5 -6.72 5.62 42.07
CA ALA A 5 -6.68 4.42 41.23
C ALA A 5 -7.48 4.61 39.93
N CYS A 6 -8.65 5.24 40.00
CA CYS A 6 -9.46 5.60 38.83
C CYS A 6 -8.72 6.57 37.92
N ASP A 7 -8.11 7.63 38.48
CA ASP A 7 -7.32 8.62 37.74
C ASP A 7 -6.13 7.97 37.03
N THR A 8 -5.44 7.06 37.73
CA THR A 8 -4.32 6.31 37.17
C THR A 8 -4.77 5.40 36.02
N SER A 9 -5.88 4.69 36.19
CA SER A 9 -6.46 3.83 35.15
C SER A 9 -6.87 4.63 33.91
N ALA A 10 -7.53 5.77 34.10
CA ALA A 10 -7.93 6.66 33.02
C ALA A 10 -6.72 7.18 32.22
N ARG A 11 -5.63 7.55 32.91
CA ARG A 11 -4.38 7.98 32.27
C ARG A 11 -3.77 6.85 31.43
N CYS A 12 -3.67 5.64 31.98
CA CYS A 12 -3.13 4.50 31.25
C CYS A 12 -3.93 4.18 29.97
N ILE A 13 -5.27 4.28 30.02
CA ILE A 13 -6.13 4.07 28.86
C ILE A 13 -5.90 5.17 27.80
N ALA A 14 -5.80 6.43 28.23
CA ALA A 14 -5.54 7.55 27.33
C ALA A 14 -4.17 7.41 26.63
N GLU A 15 -3.13 7.06 27.39
CA GLU A 15 -1.77 6.82 26.86
C GLU A 15 -1.75 5.64 25.88
N ALA A 16 -2.41 4.53 26.21
CA ALA A 16 -2.50 3.39 25.31
C ALA A 16 -3.25 3.73 24.00
N LYS A 17 -4.33 4.52 24.09
CA LYS A 17 -5.09 4.98 22.92
C LYS A 17 -4.21 5.86 22.03
N GLU A 18 -3.48 6.80 22.61
CA GLU A 18 -2.61 7.71 21.87
C GLU A 18 -1.43 6.96 21.23
N TYR A 19 -0.82 6.02 21.96
CA TYR A 19 0.23 5.14 21.41
C TYR A 19 -0.26 4.34 20.20
N ASN A 20 -1.44 3.72 20.31
CA ASN A 20 -2.03 2.94 19.21
C ASN A 20 -2.34 3.83 18.00
N LYS A 21 -2.90 5.02 18.23
CA LYS A 21 -3.17 6.01 17.18
C LYS A 21 -1.89 6.40 16.43
N GLN A 22 -0.85 6.79 17.16
CA GLN A 22 0.42 7.18 16.54
C GLN A 22 1.06 6.05 15.72
N ARG A 23 0.94 4.79 16.18
CA ARG A 23 1.47 3.66 15.40
C ARG A 23 0.67 3.42 14.14
N TRP A 24 -0.65 3.51 14.24
CA TRP A 24 -1.58 3.34 13.13
C TRP A 24 -1.31 4.39 12.04
N ASP A 25 -1.28 5.66 12.43
CA ASP A 25 -1.08 6.80 11.53
C ASP A 25 0.25 6.69 10.75
N LYS A 26 1.33 6.20 11.40
CA LYS A 26 2.62 5.95 10.74
C LYS A 26 2.58 4.87 9.65
N THR A 27 1.65 3.92 9.73
CA THR A 27 1.57 2.79 8.77
C THR A 27 0.61 3.08 7.64
N GLN A 28 -0.45 3.83 7.94
CA GLN A 28 -1.54 4.14 7.01
C GLN A 28 -1.30 5.47 6.29
N MET A 29 -0.04 5.89 6.14
CA MET A 29 0.27 7.00 5.27
C MET A 29 0.04 6.55 3.83
N GLU A 30 -1.02 7.08 3.22
CA GLU A 30 -1.29 6.87 1.80
C GLU A 30 -0.09 7.40 0.99
N PRO A 31 0.50 6.61 0.10
CA PRO A 31 1.54 7.12 -0.77
C PRO A 31 0.93 8.14 -1.74
N ASP A 32 1.49 9.35 -1.78
CA ASP A 32 1.11 10.35 -2.78
C ASP A 32 1.67 9.92 -4.14
N PHE A 33 0.83 9.26 -4.94
CA PHE A 33 1.12 8.95 -6.32
C PHE A 33 0.74 10.11 -7.23
N LYS A 34 1.48 10.29 -8.34
CA LYS A 34 1.16 11.23 -9.41
C LYS A 34 1.02 10.51 -10.74
N GLU A 35 0.30 11.14 -11.66
CA GLU A 35 0.24 10.69 -13.05
C GLU A 35 1.65 10.79 -13.66
N GLY A 36 2.10 9.73 -14.31
CA GLY A 36 3.46 9.61 -14.85
C GLY A 36 4.46 8.89 -13.95
N ASP A 37 4.15 8.68 -12.66
CA ASP A 37 5.06 7.96 -11.76
C ASP A 37 5.23 6.50 -12.17
N GLN A 38 6.44 5.98 -11.99
CA GLN A 38 6.74 4.57 -12.13
C GLN A 38 6.42 3.81 -10.84
N VAL A 39 5.65 2.74 -10.98
CA VAL A 39 5.18 1.95 -9.87
C VAL A 39 5.26 0.46 -10.13
N LEU A 40 5.47 -0.28 -9.05
CA LEU A 40 5.42 -1.73 -9.03
C LEU A 40 4.03 -2.21 -8.64
N VAL A 41 3.47 -3.20 -9.35
CA VAL A 41 2.13 -3.75 -9.05
C VAL A 41 2.25 -5.13 -8.42
N SER A 42 1.48 -5.37 -7.36
CA SER A 42 1.47 -6.65 -6.65
C SER A 42 1.01 -7.83 -7.53
N LYS A 43 1.68 -8.98 -7.38
CA LYS A 43 1.35 -10.21 -8.13
C LYS A 43 0.00 -10.84 -7.77
N LEU A 44 -0.67 -10.40 -6.71
CA LEU A 44 -1.88 -11.05 -6.16
C LEU A 44 -2.99 -11.26 -7.21
N ASN A 45 -3.12 -10.35 -8.18
CA ASN A 45 -4.17 -10.42 -9.21
C ASN A 45 -3.68 -11.03 -10.54
N PHE A 46 -2.43 -11.48 -10.61
CA PHE A 46 -1.78 -11.99 -11.82
C PHE A 46 -1.59 -13.52 -11.76
N ASN A 47 -2.50 -14.25 -12.42
CA ASN A 47 -2.41 -15.71 -12.52
C ASN A 47 -1.45 -16.18 -13.64
N ASN A 48 -1.11 -15.30 -14.59
CA ASN A 48 -0.36 -15.65 -15.81
C ASN A 48 1.16 -15.48 -15.69
N ILE A 49 1.69 -15.29 -14.48
CA ILE A 49 3.13 -15.23 -14.28
C ILE A 49 3.70 -16.64 -14.49
N LYS A 50 4.80 -16.77 -15.23
CA LYS A 50 5.49 -18.06 -15.45
C LYS A 50 6.49 -18.34 -14.31
N GLY A 51 6.84 -19.62 -14.08
CA GLY A 51 7.89 -20.05 -13.12
C GLY A 51 7.38 -20.63 -11.79
N PRO A 52 8.25 -21.09 -10.88
CA PRO A 52 7.85 -21.69 -9.61
C PRO A 52 7.40 -20.65 -8.57
N LYS A 53 6.29 -20.90 -7.86
CA LYS A 53 5.65 -19.96 -6.91
C LYS A 53 6.62 -19.33 -5.89
N LYS A 54 7.62 -20.09 -5.44
CA LYS A 54 8.61 -19.67 -4.43
C LYS A 54 9.69 -18.72 -4.95
N MET A 55 9.97 -18.72 -6.26
CA MET A 55 11.05 -17.92 -6.87
C MET A 55 10.53 -16.64 -7.56
N ARG A 56 9.22 -16.47 -7.65
CA ARG A 56 8.62 -15.30 -8.31
C ARG A 56 8.69 -14.08 -7.40
N ASP A 57 9.07 -12.95 -7.98
CA ASP A 57 9.02 -11.65 -7.31
C ASP A 57 7.62 -11.34 -6.78
N SER A 58 7.54 -10.60 -5.67
CA SER A 58 6.25 -10.23 -5.07
C SER A 58 5.56 -9.08 -5.82
N PHE A 59 6.34 -8.30 -6.56
CA PHE A 59 5.85 -7.20 -7.37
C PHE A 59 6.37 -7.34 -8.80
N LEU A 60 5.56 -6.90 -9.75
CA LEU A 60 5.87 -6.91 -11.16
C LEU A 60 6.16 -5.49 -11.61
N GLY A 61 7.23 -5.37 -12.41
CA GLY A 61 7.53 -4.31 -13.39
C GLY A 61 7.44 -2.86 -12.91
N PRO A 62 8.31 -1.96 -13.38
CA PRO A 62 7.95 -0.55 -13.37
C PRO A 62 6.87 -0.33 -14.44
N PHE A 63 5.68 0.01 -13.99
CA PHE A 63 4.59 0.44 -14.85
C PHE A 63 4.29 1.92 -14.59
N THR A 64 3.82 2.62 -15.61
CA THR A 64 3.50 4.04 -15.50
C THR A 64 2.04 4.24 -15.11
N ILE A 65 1.77 5.07 -14.11
CA ILE A 65 0.41 5.53 -13.80
C ILE A 65 -0.06 6.46 -14.92
N ILE A 66 -1.15 6.09 -15.59
CA ILE A 66 -1.77 6.93 -16.62
C ILE A 66 -2.69 7.96 -15.96
N LYS A 67 -3.48 7.52 -14.99
CA LYS A 67 -4.53 8.32 -14.38
C LYS A 67 -4.77 7.90 -12.94
N LEU A 68 -5.06 8.87 -12.06
CA LEU A 68 -5.51 8.58 -10.71
C LEU A 68 -7.04 8.62 -10.62
N ILE A 69 -7.61 7.56 -10.07
CA ILE A 69 -9.05 7.41 -9.83
C ILE A 69 -9.30 7.72 -8.36
N GLY A 70 -9.56 8.99 -8.08
CA GLY A 70 -9.67 9.50 -6.72
C GLY A 70 -8.37 9.32 -5.93
N ARG A 71 -8.48 9.08 -4.62
CA ARG A 71 -7.32 8.85 -3.73
C ARG A 71 -6.93 7.38 -3.59
N ASN A 72 -7.82 6.46 -3.97
CA ASN A 72 -7.70 5.05 -3.59
C ASN A 72 -7.20 4.15 -4.73
N ALA A 73 -7.22 4.58 -5.99
CA ALA A 73 -6.82 3.73 -7.10
C ALA A 73 -6.08 4.49 -8.19
N GLY A 74 -5.16 3.80 -8.85
CA GLY A 74 -4.43 4.27 -10.03
C GLY A 74 -4.68 3.34 -11.22
N GLU A 75 -4.91 3.94 -12.38
CA GLU A 75 -4.90 3.26 -13.66
C GLU A 75 -3.47 3.21 -14.19
N VAL A 76 -3.01 2.01 -14.51
CA VAL A 76 -1.62 1.71 -14.82
C VAL A 76 -1.50 1.17 -16.24
N LYS A 77 -0.49 1.65 -16.98
CA LYS A 77 -0.17 1.15 -18.32
C LYS A 77 0.47 -0.23 -18.24
N LEU A 78 -0.33 -1.28 -18.37
CA LEU A 78 0.15 -2.66 -18.44
C LEU A 78 0.79 -2.95 -19.80
N THR A 79 1.84 -3.78 -19.81
CA THR A 79 2.43 -4.33 -21.03
C THR A 79 1.51 -5.40 -21.63
N ASP A 80 1.65 -5.68 -22.94
CA ASP A 80 0.72 -6.51 -23.70
C ASP A 80 0.51 -7.93 -23.12
N VAL A 81 1.52 -8.48 -22.45
CA VAL A 81 1.43 -9.77 -21.75
C VAL A 81 0.35 -9.76 -20.63
N PHE A 82 0.03 -8.59 -20.10
CA PHE A 82 -0.91 -8.36 -19.02
C PHE A 82 -2.18 -7.60 -19.45
N SER A 83 -2.36 -7.34 -20.75
CA SER A 83 -3.48 -6.55 -21.31
C SER A 83 -4.87 -7.10 -20.99
N ARG A 84 -4.98 -8.40 -20.70
CA ARG A 84 -6.25 -9.06 -20.31
C ARG A 84 -6.68 -8.78 -18.87
N LYS A 85 -5.83 -8.13 -18.06
CA LYS A 85 -6.14 -7.78 -16.67
C LYS A 85 -6.67 -6.35 -16.60
N PRO A 86 -7.57 -6.07 -15.63
CA PRO A 86 -8.01 -4.69 -15.41
C PRO A 86 -6.80 -3.82 -15.10
N PRO A 87 -6.64 -2.67 -15.78
CA PRO A 87 -5.48 -1.78 -15.60
C PRO A 87 -5.57 -0.95 -14.31
N VAL A 88 -6.70 -1.01 -13.60
CA VAL A 88 -6.94 -0.24 -12.37
C VAL A 88 -6.57 -1.06 -11.14
N PHE A 89 -5.69 -0.51 -10.32
CA PHE A 89 -5.24 -1.13 -9.07
C PHE A 89 -5.45 -0.18 -7.89
N PRO A 90 -5.85 -0.71 -6.71
CA PRO A 90 -5.89 0.08 -5.49
C PRO A 90 -4.47 0.45 -5.04
N VAL A 91 -4.33 1.61 -4.39
CA VAL A 91 -3.04 2.14 -3.89
C VAL A 91 -2.32 1.16 -2.96
N SER A 92 -3.05 0.30 -2.24
CA SER A 92 -2.49 -0.73 -1.37
C SER A 92 -1.74 -1.84 -2.12
N LEU A 93 -2.06 -2.05 -3.41
CA LEU A 93 -1.42 -3.05 -4.28
C LEU A 93 -0.34 -2.44 -5.18
N ILE A 94 -0.10 -1.14 -5.07
CA ILE A 94 0.88 -0.39 -5.84
C ILE A 94 2.01 0.03 -4.89
N LYS A 95 3.25 -0.04 -5.36
CA LYS A 95 4.41 0.52 -4.65
C LYS A 95 5.18 1.49 -5.54
N PRO A 96 5.73 2.59 -5.00
CA PRO A 96 6.62 3.44 -5.76
C PRO A 96 7.84 2.65 -6.20
N TYR A 97 8.26 2.84 -7.46
CA TYR A 97 9.50 2.28 -7.98
C TYR A 97 10.65 3.26 -7.69
N PHE A 98 11.69 2.78 -7.02
CA PHE A 98 12.93 3.51 -6.83
C PHE A 98 13.99 2.84 -7.69
N GLN A 99 14.52 3.56 -8.68
CA GLN A 99 15.66 3.09 -9.44
C GLN A 99 16.90 3.15 -8.54
N THR A 100 17.58 2.02 -8.36
CA THR A 100 18.88 1.99 -7.69
C THR A 100 19.95 2.32 -8.74
N ASP A 101 20.75 3.36 -8.49
CA ASP A 101 21.91 3.74 -9.32
C ASP A 101 23.07 2.74 -9.22
#